data_AF-A0A259K4R3-F1
#
_entry.id   AF-A0A259K4R3-F1
#
_cell.length_a   1.000
_cell.length_b   1.000
_cell.length_c   1.000
_cell.angle_alpha   90.00
_cell.angle_beta   90.00
_cell.angle_gamma   90.00
#
_symmetry.space_group_name_H-M   'P 1'
#
loop_
_entity.id
_entity.type
_entity.pdbx_description
1 polymer ?
#
loop_
_entity_poly.entity_id
_entity_poly.type
_entity_poly.pdbx_seq_one_letter_code
_entity_poly.pdbx_strand_id
1 'polypeptide(L)'
;MKRLEAIVHPLVRAQEMAFLAKARAAGARLVVLDIPLLFETGGERRVHAVAVVSAPAAVQKRRVLERSGMTPERFEAILAKQLPDSLKRTRAHFLIDTGRGFDSARHQVRGIVRALSGPGRRPQVRD
;
A
#
# COMPACT_ATOMS: atom_id res chain seq x y z
N MET A 1 8.84 17.86 -13.35
CA MET A 1 7.91 16.88 -12.75
C MET A 1 6.63 17.51 -12.20
N LYS A 2 6.69 18.57 -11.37
CA LYS A 2 5.50 19.20 -10.73
C LYS A 2 4.30 19.50 -11.64
N ARG A 3 4.53 19.96 -12.89
CA ARG A 3 3.46 20.27 -13.85
C ARG A 3 2.69 19.04 -14.32
N LEU A 4 3.38 17.91 -14.52
CA LEU A 4 2.73 16.65 -14.88
C LEU A 4 1.95 16.08 -13.69
N GLU A 5 2.54 16.12 -12.51
CA GLU A 5 1.91 15.67 -11.26
C GLU A 5 0.61 16.44 -10.98
N ALA A 6 0.59 17.76 -11.22
CA ALA A 6 -0.60 18.59 -11.06
C ALA A 6 -1.76 18.21 -12.00
N ILE A 7 -1.46 17.62 -13.17
CA ILE A 7 -2.48 17.13 -14.12
C ILE A 7 -2.90 15.71 -13.74
N VAL A 8 -1.95 14.85 -13.40
CA VAL A 8 -2.19 13.41 -13.15
C VAL A 8 -2.90 13.19 -11.81
N HIS A 9 -2.51 13.90 -10.75
CA HIS A 9 -3.02 13.63 -9.39
C HIS A 9 -4.54 13.83 -9.29
N PRO A 10 -5.17 14.89 -9.83
CA PRO A 10 -6.62 15.02 -9.83
C PRO A 10 -7.33 13.87 -10.55
N LEU A 11 -6.80 13.41 -11.69
CA LEU A 11 -7.39 12.31 -12.47
C LEU A 11 -7.31 10.97 -11.71
N VAL A 12 -6.16 10.69 -11.09
CA VAL A 12 -5.99 9.50 -10.24
C VAL A 12 -6.95 9.55 -9.05
N ARG A 13 -7.16 10.72 -8.44
CA ARG A 13 -8.11 10.89 -7.33
C ARG A 13 -9.56 10.67 -7.77
N ALA A 14 -9.94 11.20 -8.93
CA ALA A 14 -11.26 10.96 -9.49
C ALA A 14 -11.51 9.46 -9.74
N GLN A 15 -10.52 8.76 -10.31
CA GLN A 15 -10.60 7.32 -10.55
C GLN A 15 -10.68 6.50 -9.25
N GLU A 16 -9.90 6.87 -8.23
CA GLU A 16 -9.95 6.26 -6.90
C GLU A 16 -11.36 6.40 -6.29
N MET A 17 -11.95 7.60 -6.33
CA MET A 17 -13.30 7.84 -5.81
C MET A 17 -14.36 7.04 -6.58
N ALA A 18 -14.29 6.99 -7.91
CA ALA A 18 -15.20 6.20 -8.73
C ALA A 18 -15.11 4.70 -8.43
N PHE A 19 -13.89 4.18 -8.26
CA PHE A 19 -13.65 2.79 -7.85
C PHE A 19 -14.26 2.48 -6.49
N LEU A 20 -14.07 3.35 -5.50
CA LEU A 20 -14.65 3.19 -4.16
C LEU A 20 -16.18 3.26 -4.19
N ALA A 21 -16.77 4.17 -4.97
CA ALA A 21 -18.23 4.27 -5.13
C ALA A 21 -18.82 2.99 -5.74
N LYS A 22 -18.19 2.47 -6.81
CA LYS A 22 -18.59 1.21 -7.45
C LYS A 22 -18.51 0.03 -6.49
N ALA A 23 -17.42 -0.08 -5.72
CA ALA A 23 -17.26 -1.15 -4.75
C ALA A 23 -18.31 -1.10 -3.63
N ARG A 24 -18.65 0.10 -3.14
CA ARG A 24 -19.75 0.30 -2.17
C ARG A 24 -21.10 -0.11 -2.75
N ALA A 25 -21.41 0.30 -3.98
CA ALA A 25 -22.65 -0.07 -4.66
C ALA A 25 -22.77 -1.59 -4.86
N ALA A 26 -21.65 -2.28 -5.09
CA ALA A 26 -21.59 -3.74 -5.18
C ALA A 26 -21.62 -4.47 -3.81
N GLY A 27 -21.74 -3.75 -2.70
CA GLY A 27 -21.76 -4.34 -1.35
C GLY A 27 -20.41 -4.94 -0.92
N ALA A 28 -19.30 -4.51 -1.51
CA ALA A 28 -17.97 -5.00 -1.14
C ALA A 28 -17.66 -4.65 0.33
N ARG A 29 -17.29 -5.65 1.12
CA ARG A 29 -16.94 -5.48 2.54
C ARG A 29 -15.53 -4.93 2.76
N LEU A 30 -14.65 -5.12 1.78
CA LEU A 30 -13.25 -4.72 1.82
C LEU A 30 -12.82 -4.23 0.44
N VAL A 31 -12.07 -3.13 0.41
CA VAL A 31 -11.43 -2.61 -0.79
C VAL A 31 -9.96 -2.38 -0.48
N VAL A 32 -9.08 -2.79 -1.39
CA VAL A 32 -7.63 -2.60 -1.26
C VAL A 32 -7.19 -1.56 -2.28
N LEU A 33 -6.48 -0.53 -1.81
CA LEU A 33 -5.82 0.47 -2.64
C LEU A 33 -4.31 0.21 -2.58
N ASP A 34 -3.71 -0.14 -3.72
CA ASP A 34 -2.25 -0.28 -3.83
C ASP A 34 -1.64 1.08 -4.20
N ILE A 35 -0.98 1.71 -3.22
CA ILE A 35 -0.47 3.08 -3.34
C ILE A 35 1.03 3.09 -2.96
N PRO A 36 1.96 3.10 -3.93
CA PRO A 36 3.40 3.02 -3.67
C PRO A 36 3.95 4.16 -2.79
N LEU A 37 3.40 5.38 -2.94
CA LEU A 37 3.80 6.59 -2.22
C LEU A 37 2.74 7.01 -1.20
N LEU A 38 2.14 6.04 -0.52
CA LEU A 38 1.02 6.28 0.40
C LEU A 38 1.40 7.32 1.46
N PHE A 39 2.51 7.13 2.15
CA PHE A 39 2.91 7.99 3.27
C PHE A 39 3.47 9.34 2.81
N GLU A 40 4.19 9.32 1.70
CA GLU A 40 4.87 10.46 1.10
C GLU A 40 3.85 11.49 0.59
N THR A 41 2.66 11.02 0.18
CA THR A 41 1.54 11.88 -0.25
C THR A 41 0.51 12.16 0.84
N GLY A 42 0.75 11.70 2.08
CA GLY A 42 -0.22 11.82 3.18
C GLY A 42 -1.51 11.01 2.94
N GLY A 43 -1.42 9.96 2.13
CA GLY A 43 -2.53 9.15 1.69
C GLY A 43 -3.12 8.22 2.72
N GLU A 44 -2.38 7.93 3.78
CA GLU A 44 -2.84 7.16 4.93
C GLU A 44 -4.09 7.77 5.59
N ARG A 45 -4.30 9.09 5.46
CA ARG A 45 -5.48 9.78 6.03
C ARG A 45 -6.80 9.46 5.33
N ARG A 46 -6.76 8.84 4.15
CA ARG A 46 -7.95 8.52 3.34
C ARG A 46 -8.38 7.05 3.43
N VAL A 47 -7.72 6.26 4.26
CA VAL A 47 -8.00 4.83 4.41
C VAL A 47 -8.27 4.47 5.87
N HIS A 48 -9.07 3.45 6.09
CA HIS A 48 -9.40 2.98 7.44
C HIS A 48 -8.27 2.15 8.08
N ALA A 49 -7.41 1.56 7.26
CA ALA A 49 -6.29 0.74 7.69
C ALA A 49 -5.19 0.76 6.63
N VAL A 50 -3.96 0.48 7.07
CA VAL A 50 -2.75 0.47 6.25
C VAL A 50 -2.05 -0.86 6.48
N ALA A 51 -1.85 -1.62 5.41
CA ALA A 51 -1.02 -2.80 5.40
C ALA A 51 0.31 -2.48 4.71
N VAL A 52 1.43 -2.73 5.39
CA VAL A 52 2.78 -2.58 4.82
C VAL A 52 3.32 -3.96 4.47
N VAL A 53 3.75 -4.12 3.22
CA VAL A 53 4.46 -5.31 2.75
C VAL A 53 5.95 -5.06 2.91
N SER A 54 6.62 -5.89 3.71
CA SER A 54 8.03 -5.70 4.06
C SER A 54 8.85 -6.99 3.90
N ALA A 55 10.16 -6.82 3.78
CA ALA A 55 11.17 -7.87 3.80
C ALA A 55 12.50 -7.24 4.27
N PRO A 56 13.50 -8.04 4.68
CA PRO A 56 14.84 -7.51 4.97
C PRO A 56 15.41 -6.70 3.80
N ALA A 57 16.10 -5.59 4.07
CA ALA A 57 16.59 -4.66 3.04
C ALA A 57 17.45 -5.36 1.97
N ALA A 58 18.31 -6.31 2.37
CA ALA A 58 19.11 -7.10 1.44
C ALA A 58 18.25 -7.95 0.49
N VAL A 59 17.15 -8.52 0.99
CA VAL A 59 16.20 -9.29 0.18
C VAL A 59 15.44 -8.37 -0.77
N GLN A 60 15.02 -7.19 -0.32
CA GLN A 60 14.37 -6.19 -1.18
C GLN A 60 15.28 -5.75 -2.32
N LYS A 61 16.52 -5.36 -2.01
CA LYS A 61 17.52 -4.92 -2.99
C LYS A 61 17.77 -6.01 -4.03
N ARG A 62 18.04 -7.25 -3.60
CA ARG A 62 18.25 -8.39 -4.50
C ARG A 62 17.07 -8.59 -5.46
N ARG A 63 15.84 -8.70 -4.91
CA ARG A 63 14.63 -8.93 -5.71
C ARG A 63 14.33 -7.79 -6.70
N VAL A 64 14.67 -6.55 -6.37
CA VAL A 64 14.47 -5.41 -7.26
C VAL A 64 15.49 -5.42 -8.39
N LEU A 65 16.76 -5.72 -8.10
CA LEU A 65 17.83 -5.78 -9.10
C LEU A 65 17.68 -6.97 -10.06
N GLU A 66 17.00 -8.04 -9.66
CA GLU A 66 16.65 -9.17 -10.55
C GLU A 66 15.60 -8.80 -11.61
N ARG A 67 14.93 -7.65 -11.50
CA ARG A 67 13.91 -7.21 -12.47
C ARG A 67 14.57 -6.66 -13.73
N SER A 68 14.01 -7.01 -14.89
CA SER A 68 14.45 -6.48 -16.18
C SER A 68 14.48 -4.95 -16.19
N GLY A 69 15.62 -4.36 -16.55
CA GLY A 69 15.79 -2.91 -16.66
C GLY A 69 16.05 -2.18 -15.33
N MET A 70 16.32 -2.89 -14.24
CA MET A 70 16.79 -2.31 -12.98
C MET A 70 18.32 -2.32 -12.89
N THR A 71 18.89 -1.20 -12.45
CA THR A 71 20.31 -1.06 -12.12
C THR A 71 20.45 -0.59 -10.65
N PRO A 72 21.63 -0.75 -10.02
CA PRO A 72 21.89 -0.21 -8.69
C PRO A 72 21.55 1.28 -8.58
N GLU A 73 21.94 2.09 -9.57
CA GLU A 73 21.72 3.54 -9.58
C GLU A 73 20.21 3.86 -9.65
N ARG A 74 19.47 3.12 -10.49
CA ARG A 74 18.01 3.28 -10.59
C ARG A 74 17.32 2.84 -9.30
N PHE A 75 17.80 1.77 -8.67
CA PHE A 75 17.29 1.31 -7.37
C PHE A 75 17.49 2.38 -6.29
N GLU A 76 18.70 2.91 -6.13
CA GLU A 76 18.98 3.94 -5.12
C GLU A 76 18.18 5.22 -5.40
N ALA A 77 18.02 5.62 -6.68
CA ALA A 77 17.20 6.77 -7.06
C ALA A 77 15.69 6.59 -6.76
N ILE A 78 15.18 5.36 -6.81
CA ILE A 78 13.80 5.04 -6.38
C ILE A 78 13.71 5.05 -4.87
N LEU A 79 14.67 4.42 -4.19
CA LEU A 79 14.70 4.30 -2.73
C LEU A 79 14.75 5.68 -2.05
N ALA A 80 15.54 6.61 -2.60
CA ALA A 80 15.67 7.98 -2.10
C ALA A 80 14.36 8.80 -2.14
N LYS A 81 13.37 8.39 -2.93
CA LYS A 81 12.06 9.07 -3.03
C LYS A 81 11.01 8.50 -2.06
N GLN A 82 11.36 7.46 -1.31
CA GLN A 82 10.44 6.75 -0.46
C GLN A 82 10.79 6.91 1.01
N LEU A 83 9.76 6.87 1.85
CA LEU A 83 9.93 6.74 3.29
C LEU A 83 10.63 5.41 3.60
N PRO A 84 11.65 5.39 4.48
CA PRO A 84 12.31 4.17 4.92
C PRO A 84 11.32 3.10 5.40
N ASP A 85 11.57 1.84 5.04
CA ASP A 85 10.71 0.71 5.42
C ASP A 85 10.50 0.62 6.94
N SER A 86 11.55 0.88 7.74
CA SER A 86 11.44 0.93 9.20
C SER A 86 10.37 1.91 9.69
N LEU A 87 10.28 3.10 9.08
CA LEU A 87 9.26 4.10 9.39
C LEU A 87 7.90 3.76 8.80
N LYS A 88 7.83 3.07 7.66
CA LYS A 88 6.57 2.52 7.14
C LYS A 88 5.98 1.52 8.12
N ARG A 89 6.81 0.62 8.66
CA ARG A 89 6.42 -0.43 9.62
C ARG A 89 5.87 0.14 10.93
N THR A 90 6.44 1.22 11.46
CA THR A 90 5.94 1.86 12.70
C THR A 90 4.59 2.55 12.52
N ARG A 91 4.21 2.89 11.28
CA ARG A 91 2.94 3.57 10.93
C ARG A 91 1.87 2.62 10.38
N ALA A 92 2.18 1.34 10.27
CA ALA A 92 1.28 0.33 9.70
C ALA A 92 0.29 -0.18 10.74
N HIS A 93 -0.94 -0.47 10.30
CA HIS A 93 -1.91 -1.22 11.11
C HIS A 93 -1.64 -2.73 11.01
N PHE A 94 -1.17 -3.18 9.85
CA PHE A 94 -0.80 -4.57 9.58
C PHE A 94 0.54 -4.65 8.87
N LEU A 95 1.36 -5.63 9.25
CA LEU A 95 2.61 -5.95 8.58
C LEU A 95 2.47 -7.28 7.83
N ILE A 96 2.94 -7.33 6.60
CA ILE A 96 3.02 -8.55 5.79
C ILE A 96 4.50 -8.81 5.51
N ASP A 97 5.10 -9.75 6.26
CA ASP A 97 6.49 -10.18 6.07
C ASP A 97 6.59 -11.18 4.90
N THR A 98 7.18 -10.72 3.80
CA THR A 98 7.46 -11.50 2.59
C THR A 98 8.90 -12.04 2.54
N GLY A 99 9.69 -11.81 3.59
CA GLY A 99 10.99 -12.45 3.78
C GLY A 99 10.86 -13.95 4.04
N ARG A 100 9.73 -14.38 4.64
CA ARG A 100 9.40 -15.77 4.96
C ARG A 100 8.71 -16.55 3.82
N GLY A 101 8.65 -15.98 2.62
CA GLY A 101 8.05 -16.60 1.44
C GLY A 101 6.53 -16.39 1.30
N PHE A 102 5.98 -16.87 0.18
CA PHE A 102 4.60 -16.61 -0.21
C PHE A 102 3.56 -17.25 0.70
N ASP A 103 3.81 -18.44 1.25
CA ASP A 103 2.82 -19.12 2.11
C ASP A 103 2.61 -18.37 3.42
N SER A 104 3.70 -17.91 4.05
CA SER A 104 3.64 -17.02 5.20
C SER A 104 2.88 -15.73 4.88
N ALA A 105 3.16 -15.09 3.74
CA ALA A 105 2.46 -13.89 3.33
C ALA A 105 0.96 -14.14 3.08
N ARG A 106 0.60 -15.25 2.42
CA ARG A 106 -0.80 -15.66 2.21
C ARG A 106 -1.52 -15.89 3.53
N HIS A 107 -0.86 -16.51 4.52
CA HIS A 107 -1.45 -16.71 5.85
C HIS A 107 -1.73 -15.36 6.54
N GLN A 108 -0.75 -14.46 6.55
CA GLN A 108 -0.91 -13.11 7.11
C GLN A 108 -2.05 -12.34 6.42
N VAL A 109 -2.10 -12.35 5.08
CA VAL A 109 -3.18 -11.71 4.30
C VAL A 109 -4.55 -12.29 4.66
N ARG A 110 -4.69 -13.62 4.77
CA ARG A 110 -5.97 -14.23 5.20
C ARG A 110 -6.38 -13.76 6.60
N GLY A 111 -5.44 -13.65 7.53
CA GLY A 111 -5.69 -13.10 8.87
C GLY A 111 -6.21 -11.66 8.83
N ILE A 112 -5.55 -10.80 8.05
CA ILE A 112 -5.94 -9.40 7.86
C ILE A 112 -7.35 -9.30 7.24
N VAL A 113 -7.62 -10.07 6.18
CA VAL A 113 -8.94 -10.08 5.53
C VAL A 113 -10.03 -10.51 6.51
N ARG A 114 -9.79 -11.55 7.33
CA ARG A 114 -10.75 -11.98 8.37
C ARG A 114 -10.99 -10.90 9.41
N ALA A 115 -9.93 -10.25 9.90
CA ALA A 115 -10.02 -9.19 10.89
C ALA A 115 -10.81 -7.97 10.38
N LEU A 116 -10.67 -7.63 9.09
CA LEU A 116 -11.33 -6.49 8.47
C LEU A 116 -12.72 -6.80 7.92
N SER A 117 -13.02 -8.06 7.61
CA SER A 117 -14.28 -8.49 6.98
C SER A 117 -15.25 -9.17 7.94
N GLY A 118 -14.89 -9.27 9.22
CA GLY A 118 -15.73 -9.87 10.27
C GLY A 118 -17.09 -9.19 10.42
N PRO A 119 -18.10 -9.88 10.97
CA PRO A 119 -19.41 -9.30 11.19
C PRO A 119 -19.31 -8.20 12.27
N GLY A 120 -19.48 -6.94 11.87
CA GLY A 120 -19.79 -5.84 12.79
C GLY A 120 -18.62 -4.96 13.25
N ARG A 121 -18.13 -4.10 12.35
CA ARG A 121 -17.81 -2.71 12.71
C ARG A 121 -18.11 -1.84 11.50
N ARG A 122 -19.29 -1.20 11.48
CA ARG A 122 -19.46 0.00 10.65
C ARG A 122 -18.46 1.03 11.21
N PRO A 123 -17.53 1.57 10.42
CA PRO A 123 -16.70 2.67 10.89
C PRO A 123 -17.64 3.80 11.29
N GLN A 124 -17.56 4.25 12.56
CA GLN A 124 -18.10 5.56 12.91
C GLN A 124 -17.28 6.57 12.11
N VAL A 125 -17.90 7.16 11.10
CA VAL A 125 -17.41 8.39 10.49
C VAL A 125 -17.40 9.40 11.64
N ARG A 126 -16.21 9.85 12.03
CA ARG A 126 -16.11 11.03 12.89
C ARG A 126 -16.33 12.22 11.96
N ASP A 127 -17.37 12.99 12.25
CA ASP A 127 -17.69 14.27 11.63
C ASP A 127 -16.54 15.28 11.76
#